data_AF-A0A0S2DHD2-F1
#
_entry.id   AF-A0A0S2DHD2-F1
#
_cell.length_a   1.000
_cell.length_b   1.000
_cell.length_c   1.000
_cell.angle_alpha   90.00
_cell.angle_beta   90.00
_cell.angle_gamma   90.00
#
_symmetry.space_group_name_H-M   'P 1'
#
loop_
_entity.id
_entity.type
_entity.pdbx_description
1 polymer ?
#
loop_
_entity_poly.entity_id
_entity_poly.type
_entity_poly.pdbx_seq_one_letter_code
_entity_poly.pdbx_strand_id
1 'polypeptide(L)'
;MNAAAPSPDAAPRRLLELLDRLLIVRDAAQYRALLQRLADPAGATVLSFFNQHAFNLAWTDPAFAEHLRRSDVLLRDGVGVAACLRLLAREPGLNANGTDLIPRLLAAFAGRRAVLIGTREPYLQRAAQRLGEDYAVEVACALDGFGDAAGYLEAVARERPDLVVLAMGMPKQERVAAELAQWARQAGHRLLIVNGGAIADFIAGRVARAPAWMRRARLEWLYRLGREPRRLWRRYLLGGAVFIARALRLAAQPPRPASGIAPLSEASTMKADTPALFGLDEARIAQLVQRLDASAGASERRIVQFAAARAGEGATALAHSYAAASAQLRKRRVLLLSDDAQGDVACFADCFAQAAAAGAPGLTLARLTDPRREFRDNYAALDDADAWQALAQRFDEVVVDARAPYALAAAKHASGVVVVVEAEATRAALVRTLLDDLAAVDARVIGTVLNKHRSHLPHALHERL
;
A
#
# COMPACT_ATOMS: atom_id res chain seq x y z
N MET A 1 -36.97 -16.41 -4.59
CA MET A 1 -35.84 -15.55 -4.97
C MET A 1 -34.54 -16.27 -4.60
N ASN A 2 -33.89 -16.90 -5.58
CA ASN A 2 -32.60 -17.57 -5.39
C ASN A 2 -31.51 -16.50 -5.27
N ALA A 3 -30.99 -16.27 -4.06
CA ALA A 3 -29.77 -15.49 -3.89
C ALA A 3 -28.61 -16.30 -4.50
N ALA A 4 -28.13 -15.88 -5.67
CA ALA A 4 -26.98 -16.49 -6.32
C ALA A 4 -25.80 -16.54 -5.34
N ALA A 5 -25.18 -17.71 -5.20
CA ALA A 5 -23.99 -17.86 -4.38
C ALA A 5 -22.93 -16.84 -4.85
N PRO A 6 -22.27 -16.11 -3.94
CA PRO A 6 -21.28 -15.13 -4.33
C PRO A 6 -20.17 -15.81 -5.14
N SER A 7 -19.78 -15.21 -6.28
CA SER A 7 -18.67 -15.68 -7.11
C SER A 7 -17.45 -16.02 -6.24
N PRO A 8 -16.73 -17.12 -6.51
CA PRO A 8 -15.60 -17.56 -5.70
C PRO A 8 -14.49 -16.51 -5.52
N ASP A 9 -14.45 -15.47 -6.38
CA ASP A 9 -13.49 -14.36 -6.31
C ASP A 9 -14.02 -13.10 -5.61
N ALA A 10 -15.30 -13.07 -5.21
CA ALA A 10 -15.90 -11.90 -4.58
C ALA A 10 -15.34 -11.61 -3.17
N ALA A 11 -15.01 -12.66 -2.41
CA ALA A 11 -14.49 -12.50 -1.04
C ALA A 11 -13.03 -11.99 -1.03
N PRO A 12 -12.08 -12.60 -1.76
CA PRO A 12 -10.73 -12.05 -1.87
C PRO A 12 -10.70 -10.60 -2.36
N ARG A 13 -11.47 -10.27 -3.40
CA ARG A 13 -11.59 -8.91 -3.93
C ARG A 13 -12.02 -7.91 -2.86
N ARG A 14 -13.07 -8.25 -2.12
CA ARG A 14 -13.58 -7.43 -1.02
C ARG A 14 -12.52 -7.22 0.07
N LEU A 15 -11.73 -8.25 0.36
CA LEU A 15 -10.65 -8.16 1.34
C LEU A 15 -9.52 -7.25 0.86
N LEU A 16 -9.10 -7.33 -0.41
CA LEU A 16 -8.11 -6.40 -0.97
C LEU A 16 -8.58 -4.95 -0.85
N GLU A 17 -9.83 -4.67 -1.22
CA GLU A 17 -10.43 -3.33 -1.10
C GLU A 17 -10.42 -2.83 0.35
N LEU A 18 -10.69 -3.69 1.33
CA LEU A 18 -10.57 -3.33 2.75
C LEU A 18 -9.13 -3.08 3.19
N LEU A 19 -8.17 -3.87 2.70
CA LEU A 19 -6.74 -3.68 3.00
C LEU A 19 -6.20 -2.39 2.37
N ASP A 20 -6.67 -2.02 1.18
CA ASP A 20 -6.34 -0.75 0.52
C ASP A 20 -6.88 0.47 1.31
N ARG A 21 -8.00 0.30 2.02
CA ARG A 21 -8.58 1.33 2.88
C ARG A 21 -7.90 1.50 4.24
N LEU A 22 -6.98 0.62 4.61
CA LEU A 22 -6.29 0.74 5.90
C LEU A 22 -5.45 2.02 5.95
N LEU A 23 -5.70 2.83 6.97
CA LEU A 23 -4.80 3.94 7.28
C LEU A 23 -3.55 3.39 7.96
N ILE A 24 -2.44 3.36 7.23
CA ILE A 24 -1.15 2.89 7.72
C ILE A 24 -0.43 4.02 8.46
N VAL A 25 -0.43 3.94 9.79
CA VAL A 25 0.31 4.87 10.66
C VAL A 25 1.78 4.42 10.71
N ARG A 26 2.70 5.17 10.12
CA ARG A 26 4.11 4.77 9.96
C ARG A 26 4.98 5.09 11.17
N ASP A 27 4.70 6.19 11.85
CA ASP A 27 5.53 6.73 12.92
C ASP A 27 4.70 7.41 14.03
N ALA A 28 5.40 7.88 15.06
CA ALA A 28 4.79 8.53 16.21
C ALA A 28 4.18 9.91 15.89
N ALA A 29 4.69 10.62 14.89
CA ALA A 29 4.14 11.91 14.47
C ALA A 29 2.78 11.71 13.80
N GLN A 30 2.68 10.77 12.86
CA GLN A 30 1.41 10.37 12.24
C GLN A 30 0.40 9.85 13.26
N TYR A 31 0.87 9.10 14.27
CA TYR A 31 0.01 8.63 15.36
C TYR A 31 -0.59 9.78 16.17
N ARG A 32 0.21 10.81 16.49
CA ARG A 32 -0.27 12.01 17.19
C ARG A 32 -1.23 12.83 16.34
N ALA A 33 -0.93 13.03 15.07
CA ALA A 33 -1.81 13.74 14.13
C ALA A 33 -3.16 13.03 13.97
N LEU A 34 -3.15 11.69 13.94
CA LEU A 34 -4.37 10.88 13.93
C LEU A 34 -5.22 11.11 15.19
N LEU A 35 -4.61 11.10 16.37
CA LEU A 35 -5.33 11.37 17.62
C LEU A 35 -5.95 12.78 17.62
N GLN A 36 -5.22 13.80 17.18
CA GLN A 36 -5.74 15.17 17.09
C GLN A 36 -6.93 15.26 16.15
N ARG A 37 -6.83 14.64 14.96
CA ARG A 37 -7.93 14.62 13.98
C ARG A 37 -9.18 13.89 14.49
N LEU A 38 -8.99 12.82 15.25
CA LEU A 38 -10.10 12.07 15.84
C LEU A 38 -10.71 12.81 17.05
N ALA A 39 -9.89 13.53 17.82
CA ALA A 39 -10.35 14.33 18.95
C ALA A 39 -11.21 15.51 18.51
N ASP A 40 -10.99 16.09 17.34
CA ASP A 40 -11.83 17.17 16.81
C ASP A 40 -12.31 16.88 15.38
N PRO A 41 -13.30 15.98 15.21
CA PRO A 41 -13.75 15.59 13.88
C PRO A 41 -14.52 16.75 13.21
N ALA A 42 -14.30 16.96 11.92
CA ALA A 42 -15.01 17.99 11.15
C ALA A 42 -16.50 17.64 10.93
N GLY A 43 -16.88 16.38 11.10
CA GLY A 43 -18.24 15.86 10.98
C GLY A 43 -18.33 14.43 11.53
N ALA A 44 -19.45 13.76 11.33
CA ALA A 44 -19.62 12.38 11.77
C ALA A 44 -18.49 11.47 11.24
N THR A 45 -17.74 10.87 12.16
CA THR A 45 -16.53 10.07 11.87
C THR A 45 -16.62 8.72 12.56
N VAL A 46 -16.48 7.64 11.79
CA VAL A 46 -16.44 6.26 12.30
C VAL A 46 -15.00 5.75 12.35
N LEU A 47 -14.57 5.37 13.54
CA LEU A 47 -13.28 4.73 13.81
C LEU A 47 -13.46 3.22 14.00
N SER A 48 -12.85 2.43 13.12
CA SER A 48 -12.90 0.96 13.11
C SER A 48 -11.52 0.34 13.16
N PHE A 49 -11.44 -0.89 13.67
CA PHE A 49 -10.20 -1.66 13.80
C PHE A 49 -10.28 -2.97 13.02
N PHE A 50 -9.30 -3.20 12.16
CA PHE A 50 -9.22 -4.37 11.32
C PHE A 50 -8.21 -5.37 11.88
N ASN A 51 -8.73 -6.44 12.49
CA ASN A 51 -7.96 -7.56 13.06
C ASN A 51 -8.26 -8.88 12.33
N GLN A 52 -7.63 -9.98 12.75
CA GLN A 52 -7.83 -11.32 12.15
C GLN A 52 -9.28 -11.79 12.16
N HIS A 53 -10.05 -11.41 13.18
CA HIS A 53 -11.46 -11.80 13.27
C HIS A 53 -12.31 -10.99 12.29
N ALA A 54 -12.07 -9.67 12.21
CA ALA A 54 -12.69 -8.81 11.20
C ALA A 54 -12.37 -9.31 9.78
N PHE A 55 -11.11 -9.68 9.51
CA PHE A 55 -10.72 -10.26 8.23
C PHE A 55 -11.55 -11.51 7.90
N ASN A 56 -11.69 -12.43 8.86
CA ASN A 56 -12.43 -13.67 8.64
C ASN A 56 -13.94 -13.44 8.48
N LEU A 57 -14.51 -12.50 9.21
CA LEU A 57 -15.92 -12.12 9.07
C LEU A 57 -16.14 -11.46 7.70
N ALA A 58 -15.32 -10.49 7.31
CA ALA A 58 -15.43 -9.80 6.03
C ALA A 58 -15.33 -10.74 4.82
N TRP A 59 -14.61 -11.85 4.98
CA TRP A 59 -14.52 -12.90 3.96
C TRP A 59 -15.86 -13.58 3.72
N THR A 60 -16.59 -13.91 4.78
CA THR A 60 -17.85 -14.69 4.70
C THR A 60 -19.11 -13.82 4.71
N ASP A 61 -19.01 -12.59 5.20
CA ASP A 61 -20.11 -11.66 5.41
C ASP A 61 -19.89 -10.37 4.59
N PRO A 62 -20.53 -10.26 3.41
CA PRO A 62 -20.44 -9.07 2.57
C PRO A 62 -21.00 -7.81 3.24
N ALA A 63 -22.04 -7.92 4.06
CA ALA A 63 -22.68 -6.78 4.69
C ALA A 63 -21.76 -6.18 5.77
N PHE A 64 -21.14 -7.04 6.58
CA PHE A 64 -20.13 -6.62 7.55
C PHE A 64 -18.94 -5.92 6.88
N ALA A 65 -18.45 -6.47 5.78
CA ALA A 65 -17.36 -5.86 5.02
C ALA A 65 -17.75 -4.49 4.44
N GLU A 66 -18.98 -4.32 3.99
CA GLU A 66 -19.48 -3.01 3.55
C GLU A 66 -19.52 -2.01 4.70
N HIS A 67 -19.95 -2.41 5.91
CA HIS A 67 -19.91 -1.53 7.08
C HIS A 67 -18.47 -1.08 7.43
N LEU A 68 -17.49 -1.99 7.34
CA LEU A 68 -16.08 -1.64 7.50
C LEU A 68 -15.59 -0.70 6.39
N ARG A 69 -15.97 -0.96 5.13
CA ARG A 69 -15.59 -0.13 3.97
C ARG A 69 -16.11 1.31 4.10
N ARG A 70 -17.25 1.49 4.76
CA ARG A 70 -17.86 2.81 5.03
C ARG A 70 -17.30 3.52 6.26
N SER A 71 -16.38 2.90 7.00
CA SER A 71 -15.71 3.57 8.10
C SER A 71 -14.80 4.69 7.57
N ASP A 72 -14.82 5.84 8.22
CA ASP A 72 -14.00 6.99 7.82
C ASP A 72 -12.52 6.76 8.16
N VAL A 73 -12.25 6.03 9.24
CA VAL A 73 -10.91 5.59 9.64
C VAL A 73 -10.92 4.10 9.95
N LEU A 74 -10.15 3.33 9.18
CA LEU A 74 -9.94 1.90 9.41
C LEU A 74 -8.47 1.64 9.77
N LEU A 75 -8.21 1.25 11.01
CA LEU A 75 -6.85 1.04 11.52
C LEU A 75 -6.49 -0.44 11.57
N ARG A 76 -5.23 -0.76 11.31
CA ARG A 76 -4.70 -2.10 11.53
C ARG A 76 -4.66 -2.41 13.03
N ASP A 77 -5.22 -3.55 13.40
CA ASP A 77 -5.18 -4.07 14.77
C ASP A 77 -4.56 -5.49 14.81
N GLY A 78 -3.40 -5.57 15.44
CA GLY A 78 -2.75 -6.83 15.80
C GLY A 78 -1.80 -7.39 14.74
N VAL A 79 -1.08 -8.42 15.15
CA VAL A 79 0.05 -9.01 14.40
C VAL A 79 -0.37 -9.79 13.17
N GLY A 80 -1.57 -10.38 13.17
CA GLY A 80 -2.04 -11.19 12.06
C GLY A 80 -2.23 -10.37 10.78
N VAL A 81 -2.91 -9.23 10.87
CA VAL A 81 -3.07 -8.33 9.72
C VAL A 81 -1.72 -7.75 9.30
N ALA A 82 -0.80 -7.48 10.25
CA ALA A 82 0.55 -7.08 9.89
C ALA A 82 1.32 -8.16 9.11
N ALA A 83 1.13 -9.44 9.46
CA ALA A 83 1.69 -10.56 8.70
C ALA A 83 1.06 -10.68 7.31
N CYS A 84 -0.27 -10.53 7.20
CA CYS A 84 -0.96 -10.53 5.91
C CYS A 84 -0.48 -9.39 5.00
N LEU A 85 -0.34 -8.17 5.52
CA LEU A 85 0.23 -7.05 4.76
C LEU A 85 1.65 -7.37 4.28
N ARG A 86 2.52 -7.94 5.13
CA ARG A 86 3.86 -8.39 4.71
C ARG A 86 3.83 -9.52 3.68
N LEU A 87 2.88 -10.44 3.74
CA LEU A 87 2.68 -11.49 2.73
C LEU A 87 2.29 -10.90 1.37
N LEU A 88 1.50 -9.82 1.39
CA LEU A 88 1.18 -9.00 0.21
C LEU A 88 2.27 -7.95 -0.08
N ALA A 89 3.35 -7.99 0.70
CA ALA A 89 4.50 -7.11 0.67
C ALA A 89 4.20 -5.61 0.72
N ARG A 90 3.22 -5.27 1.55
CA ARG A 90 2.88 -3.93 1.98
C ARG A 90 3.46 -3.66 3.35
N GLU A 91 3.90 -2.43 3.59
CA GLU A 91 4.38 -2.00 4.89
C GLU A 91 3.24 -1.92 5.91
N PRO A 92 3.31 -2.65 7.04
CA PRO A 92 2.19 -2.73 7.99
C PRO A 92 2.11 -1.56 8.98
N GLY A 93 3.14 -0.71 9.05
CA GLY A 93 3.23 0.40 10.00
C GLY A 93 3.12 0.00 11.48
N LEU A 94 2.95 1.01 12.34
CA LEU A 94 2.71 0.88 13.77
C LEU A 94 1.39 0.17 14.07
N ASN A 95 1.33 -0.48 15.24
CA ASN A 95 0.12 -1.15 15.71
C ASN A 95 -0.82 -0.15 16.39
N ALA A 96 -1.66 0.52 15.61
CA ALA A 96 -2.68 1.42 16.12
C ALA A 96 -3.92 0.63 16.61
N ASN A 97 -3.70 -0.30 17.54
CA ASN A 97 -4.75 -1.15 18.10
C ASN A 97 -5.73 -0.34 18.98
N GLY A 98 -6.96 -0.82 19.11
CA GLY A 98 -7.98 -0.13 19.91
C GLY A 98 -7.67 -0.12 21.41
N THR A 99 -7.00 -1.14 21.94
CA THR A 99 -6.74 -1.26 23.38
C THR A 99 -5.70 -0.29 23.91
N ASP A 100 -4.84 0.27 23.05
CA ASP A 100 -3.87 1.31 23.39
C ASP A 100 -4.30 2.68 22.84
N LEU A 101 -5.00 2.75 21.70
CA LEU A 101 -5.45 4.00 21.11
C LEU A 101 -6.67 4.60 21.80
N ILE A 102 -7.69 3.79 22.12
CA ILE A 102 -8.95 4.30 22.68
C ILE A 102 -8.75 5.01 24.02
N PRO A 103 -7.96 4.49 24.99
CA PRO A 103 -7.69 5.24 26.23
C PRO A 103 -7.05 6.62 26.01
N ARG A 104 -6.13 6.73 25.03
CA ARG A 104 -5.49 8.01 24.69
C ARG A 104 -6.47 8.98 24.04
N LEU A 105 -7.37 8.43 23.23
CA LEU A 105 -8.46 9.19 22.60
C LEU A 105 -9.46 9.66 23.65
N LEU A 106 -9.88 8.81 24.60
CA LEU A 106 -10.78 9.18 25.70
C LEU A 106 -10.25 10.35 26.53
N ALA A 107 -8.95 10.36 26.83
CA ALA A 107 -8.33 11.47 27.54
C ALA A 107 -8.42 12.81 26.77
N ALA A 108 -8.52 12.79 25.44
CA ALA A 108 -8.72 13.98 24.62
C ALA A 108 -10.18 14.45 24.57
N PHE A 109 -11.12 13.69 25.15
CA PHE A 109 -12.54 14.02 25.28
C PHE A 109 -12.93 14.42 26.72
N ALA A 110 -11.96 14.81 27.56
CA ALA A 110 -12.24 15.35 28.88
C ALA A 110 -13.20 16.55 28.80
N GLY A 111 -14.24 16.55 29.65
CA GLY A 111 -15.31 17.56 29.67
C GLY A 111 -16.30 17.48 28.50
N ARG A 112 -16.22 16.46 27.64
CA ARG A 112 -17.13 16.26 26.51
C ARG A 112 -18.17 15.18 26.78
N ARG A 113 -19.32 15.32 26.13
CA ARG A 113 -20.46 14.41 26.31
C ARG A 113 -20.23 13.12 25.52
N ALA A 114 -20.37 11.99 26.19
CA ALA A 114 -20.26 10.67 25.58
C ALA A 114 -21.47 9.78 25.85
N VAL A 115 -21.73 8.87 24.92
CA VAL A 115 -22.64 7.75 25.11
C VAL A 115 -21.85 6.44 25.01
N LEU A 116 -22.02 5.58 26.01
CA LEU A 116 -21.43 4.25 26.05
C LEU A 116 -22.49 3.21 25.68
N ILE A 117 -22.21 2.37 24.68
CA ILE A 117 -23.12 1.28 24.28
C ILE A 117 -22.32 0.00 24.24
N GLY A 118 -22.58 -0.95 25.12
CA GLY A 118 -21.77 -2.17 25.15
C GLY A 118 -21.86 -2.97 26.42
N THR A 119 -21.07 -4.06 26.46
CA THR A 119 -21.04 -5.03 27.57
C THR A 119 -22.46 -5.36 28.12
N ARG A 120 -22.58 -5.66 29.42
CA ARG A 120 -23.82 -5.79 30.20
C ARG A 120 -23.56 -5.37 31.63
N GLU A 121 -24.62 -5.20 32.40
CA GLU A 121 -24.50 -5.05 33.85
C GLU A 121 -23.84 -6.27 34.52
N PRO A 122 -23.09 -6.06 35.62
CA PRO A 122 -22.80 -4.78 36.29
C PRO A 122 -21.63 -3.99 35.68
N TYR A 123 -21.04 -4.48 34.57
CA TYR A 123 -19.82 -3.89 34.01
C TYR A 123 -20.09 -2.66 33.15
N LEU A 124 -21.32 -2.48 32.69
CA LEU A 124 -21.75 -1.28 31.97
C LEU A 124 -21.68 -0.05 32.88
N GLN A 125 -22.36 -0.06 34.05
CA GLN A 125 -22.26 1.07 34.99
C GLN A 125 -20.83 1.30 35.45
N ARG A 126 -20.08 0.23 35.75
CA ARG A 126 -18.67 0.36 36.18
C ARG A 126 -17.79 1.00 35.10
N ALA A 127 -18.02 0.67 33.83
CA ALA A 127 -17.30 1.29 32.73
C ALA A 127 -17.66 2.78 32.62
N ALA A 128 -18.95 3.12 32.70
CA ALA A 128 -19.43 4.50 32.66
C ALA A 128 -18.85 5.36 33.80
N GLN A 129 -18.83 4.83 35.03
CA GLN A 129 -18.22 5.48 36.19
C GLN A 129 -16.73 5.74 35.95
N ARG A 130 -15.98 4.72 35.53
CA ARG A 130 -14.52 4.86 35.26
C ARG A 130 -14.21 5.76 34.06
N LEU A 131 -15.09 5.85 33.08
CA LEU A 131 -14.97 6.84 32.00
C LEU A 131 -14.96 8.28 32.56
N GLY A 132 -15.82 8.55 33.55
CA GLY A 132 -15.83 9.82 34.28
C GLY A 132 -14.61 10.01 35.17
N GLU A 133 -14.26 9.00 35.97
CA GLU A 133 -13.15 9.10 36.95
C GLU A 133 -11.76 9.15 36.30
N ASP A 134 -11.48 8.26 35.34
CA ASP A 134 -10.13 8.09 34.78
C ASP A 134 -9.84 9.06 33.61
N TYR A 135 -10.89 9.55 32.93
CA TYR A 135 -10.75 10.35 31.71
C TYR A 135 -11.53 11.67 31.72
N ALA A 136 -12.26 11.98 32.80
CA ALA A 136 -13.12 13.17 32.90
C ALA A 136 -14.15 13.29 31.76
N VAL A 137 -14.58 12.17 31.17
CA VAL A 137 -15.58 12.15 30.10
C VAL A 137 -16.99 12.21 30.73
N GLU A 138 -17.86 13.07 30.23
CA GLU A 138 -19.24 13.18 30.72
C GLU A 138 -20.12 12.11 30.07
N VAL A 139 -20.33 10.98 30.75
CA VAL A 139 -21.17 9.90 30.23
C VAL A 139 -22.65 10.27 30.39
N ALA A 140 -23.26 10.78 29.32
CA ALA A 140 -24.67 11.19 29.30
C ALA A 140 -25.62 9.99 29.38
N CYS A 141 -25.25 8.86 28.77
CA CYS A 141 -26.04 7.63 28.80
C CYS A 141 -25.14 6.39 28.63
N ALA A 142 -25.52 5.30 29.30
CA ALA A 142 -24.91 3.98 29.17
C ALA A 142 -25.98 2.94 28.82
N LEU A 143 -25.80 2.20 27.73
CA LEU A 143 -26.79 1.26 27.18
C LEU A 143 -26.21 -0.14 27.02
N ASP A 144 -27.02 -1.16 27.33
CA ASP A 144 -26.64 -2.56 27.19
C ASP A 144 -26.31 -2.91 25.73
N GLY A 145 -25.19 -3.59 25.50
CA GLY A 145 -24.70 -3.97 24.17
C GLY A 145 -25.56 -5.00 23.42
N PHE A 146 -26.62 -5.53 24.02
CA PHE A 146 -27.48 -6.56 23.46
C PHE A 146 -28.89 -6.08 23.09
N GLY A 147 -29.23 -4.81 23.38
CA GLY A 147 -30.43 -4.14 22.89
C GLY A 147 -30.51 -3.96 21.36
N ASP A 148 -31.57 -3.31 20.90
CA ASP A 148 -31.80 -3.04 19.48
C ASP A 148 -31.12 -1.73 19.01
N ALA A 149 -30.98 -1.59 17.70
CA ALA A 149 -30.29 -0.43 17.11
C ALA A 149 -31.14 0.84 17.08
N ALA A 150 -32.47 0.71 17.09
CA ALA A 150 -33.38 1.84 17.07
C ALA A 150 -33.32 2.61 18.40
N GLY A 151 -33.33 1.92 19.53
CA GLY A 151 -33.17 2.50 20.86
C GLY A 151 -31.78 3.12 21.06
N TYR A 152 -30.73 2.55 20.46
CA TYR A 152 -29.42 3.21 20.43
C TYR A 152 -29.45 4.54 19.69
N LEU A 153 -30.08 4.56 18.51
CA LEU A 153 -30.21 5.77 17.70
C LEU A 153 -31.04 6.83 18.43
N GLU A 154 -32.16 6.45 19.04
CA GLU A 154 -33.02 7.35 19.81
C GLU A 154 -32.24 8.00 20.96
N ALA A 155 -31.50 7.20 21.73
CA ALA A 155 -30.68 7.72 22.82
C ALA A 155 -29.58 8.68 22.30
N VAL A 156 -28.84 8.30 21.25
CA VAL A 156 -27.78 9.16 20.68
C VAL A 156 -28.36 10.45 20.12
N ALA A 157 -29.53 10.39 19.46
CA ALA A 157 -30.21 11.56 18.91
C ALA A 157 -30.70 12.51 20.00
N ARG A 158 -31.17 11.97 21.13
CA ARG A 158 -31.60 12.75 22.30
C ARG A 158 -30.42 13.39 23.03
N GLU A 159 -29.38 12.61 23.33
CA GLU A 159 -28.26 13.09 24.16
C GLU A 159 -27.27 13.99 23.41
N ARG A 160 -27.26 13.90 22.07
CA ARG A 160 -26.35 14.62 21.15
C ARG A 160 -24.89 14.62 21.63
N PRO A 161 -24.26 13.45 21.82
CA PRO A 161 -22.90 13.37 22.34
C PRO A 161 -21.85 13.79 21.31
N ASP A 162 -20.67 14.18 21.78
CA ASP A 162 -19.47 14.37 20.95
C ASP A 162 -18.79 13.03 20.62
N LEU A 163 -19.00 12.03 21.48
CA LEU A 163 -18.39 10.70 21.41
C LEU A 163 -19.41 9.59 21.65
N VAL A 164 -19.41 8.56 20.79
CA VAL A 164 -20.07 7.29 21.05
C VAL A 164 -19.02 6.19 21.10
N VAL A 165 -18.96 5.46 22.22
CA VAL A 165 -18.11 4.27 22.36
C VAL A 165 -18.97 3.03 22.25
N LEU A 166 -18.83 2.32 21.14
CA LEU A 166 -19.47 1.02 20.92
C LEU A 166 -18.56 -0.08 21.45
N ALA A 167 -18.83 -0.55 22.67
CA ALA A 167 -18.10 -1.63 23.32
C ALA A 167 -18.84 -2.97 23.17
N MET A 168 -19.08 -3.38 21.91
CA MET A 168 -19.83 -4.58 21.55
C MET A 168 -18.99 -5.52 20.68
N GLY A 169 -19.52 -6.70 20.34
CA GLY A 169 -18.84 -7.60 19.41
C GLY A 169 -19.04 -7.21 17.94
N MET A 170 -18.05 -7.55 17.10
CA MET A 170 -18.24 -7.67 15.66
C MET A 170 -19.21 -8.83 15.37
N PRO A 171 -20.11 -8.73 14.37
CA PRO A 171 -20.28 -7.62 13.42
C PRO A 171 -21.28 -6.53 13.86
N LYS A 172 -21.87 -6.66 15.06
CA LYS A 172 -23.01 -5.84 15.50
C LYS A 172 -22.64 -4.36 15.63
N GLN A 173 -21.49 -4.05 16.24
CA GLN A 173 -21.05 -2.65 16.44
C GLN A 173 -20.87 -1.91 15.10
N GLU A 174 -20.33 -2.57 14.07
CA GLU A 174 -20.08 -1.92 12.77
C GLU A 174 -21.40 -1.55 12.07
N ARG A 175 -22.44 -2.39 12.21
CA ARG A 175 -23.78 -2.08 11.72
C ARG A 175 -24.38 -0.88 12.47
N VAL A 176 -24.34 -0.91 13.81
CA VAL A 176 -24.84 0.21 14.64
C VAL A 176 -24.09 1.50 14.33
N ALA A 177 -22.76 1.44 14.16
CA ALA A 177 -21.95 2.59 13.78
C ALA A 177 -22.38 3.19 12.44
N ALA A 178 -22.70 2.35 11.46
CA ALA A 178 -23.16 2.82 10.15
C ALA A 178 -24.50 3.56 10.25
N GLU A 179 -25.45 3.05 11.04
CA GLU A 179 -26.76 3.67 11.28
C GLU A 179 -26.62 5.02 12.02
N LEU A 180 -25.84 5.05 13.11
CA LEU A 180 -25.56 6.29 13.87
C LEU A 180 -24.84 7.33 13.01
N ALA A 181 -23.85 6.91 12.22
CA ALA A 181 -23.10 7.82 11.36
C ALA A 181 -23.97 8.40 10.24
N GLN A 182 -24.90 7.61 9.69
CA GLN A 182 -25.83 8.11 8.68
C GLN A 182 -26.71 9.22 9.26
N TRP A 183 -27.31 8.98 10.44
CA TRP A 183 -28.09 10.00 11.13
C TRP A 183 -27.26 11.25 11.44
N ALA A 184 -26.06 11.08 12.00
CA ALA A 184 -25.21 12.21 12.38
C ALA A 184 -24.80 13.06 11.16
N ARG A 185 -24.52 12.44 10.01
CA ARG A 185 -24.25 13.17 8.75
C ARG A 185 -25.48 13.96 8.28
N GLN A 186 -26.67 13.37 8.33
CA GLN A 186 -27.92 14.04 7.95
C GLN A 186 -28.25 15.22 8.88
N ALA A 187 -27.95 15.07 10.17
CA ALA A 187 -28.16 16.10 11.19
C ALA A 187 -27.06 17.18 11.22
N GLY A 188 -25.99 17.06 10.41
CA GLY A 188 -24.82 17.95 10.49
C GLY A 188 -24.09 17.85 11.83
N HIS A 189 -24.23 16.73 12.54
CA HIS A 189 -23.71 16.54 13.89
C HIS A 189 -22.24 16.10 13.86
N ARG A 190 -21.38 16.82 14.57
CA ARG A 190 -19.96 16.48 14.74
C ARG A 190 -19.84 15.42 15.82
N LEU A 191 -19.69 14.17 15.40
CA LEU A 191 -19.71 13.02 16.29
C LEU A 191 -18.60 12.04 15.95
N LEU A 192 -17.82 11.61 16.94
CA LEU A 192 -16.92 10.48 16.80
C LEU A 192 -17.60 9.18 17.27
N ILE A 193 -17.64 8.16 16.42
CA ILE A 193 -18.16 6.83 16.76
C ILE A 193 -17.00 5.84 16.75
N VAL A 194 -16.73 5.21 17.89
CA VAL A 194 -15.60 4.29 18.08
C VAL A 194 -16.10 2.85 18.23
N ASN A 195 -15.72 1.98 17.29
CA ASN A 195 -15.93 0.54 17.37
C ASN A 195 -14.90 -0.10 18.32
N GLY A 196 -15.17 -0.02 19.62
CA GLY A 196 -14.23 -0.32 20.70
C GLY A 196 -14.13 -1.78 21.12
N GLY A 197 -15.00 -2.67 20.65
CA GLY A 197 -14.91 -4.08 20.99
C GLY A 197 -15.10 -4.31 22.50
N ALA A 198 -14.11 -4.94 23.14
CA ALA A 198 -14.14 -5.21 24.58
C ALA A 198 -13.62 -4.04 25.46
N ILE A 199 -13.52 -2.81 24.93
CA ILE A 199 -12.91 -1.69 25.67
C ILE A 199 -13.60 -1.38 27.00
N ALA A 200 -14.94 -1.44 27.06
CA ALA A 200 -15.69 -1.25 28.30
C ALA A 200 -15.37 -2.34 29.34
N ASP A 201 -15.20 -3.59 28.91
CA ASP A 201 -14.84 -4.70 29.80
C ASP A 201 -13.43 -4.50 30.40
N PHE A 202 -12.50 -3.90 29.64
CA PHE A 202 -11.17 -3.52 30.15
C PHE A 202 -11.26 -2.37 31.14
N ILE A 203 -11.98 -1.30 30.77
CA ILE A 203 -12.16 -0.13 31.63
C ILE A 203 -12.83 -0.55 32.93
N ALA A 204 -13.91 -1.32 32.90
CA ALA A 204 -14.62 -1.83 34.09
C ALA A 204 -13.83 -2.87 34.91
N GLY A 205 -12.64 -3.28 34.46
CA GLY A 205 -11.81 -4.29 35.14
C GLY A 205 -12.36 -5.71 35.08
N ARG A 206 -13.35 -5.99 34.22
CA ARG A 206 -13.87 -7.35 33.97
C ARG A 206 -12.78 -8.26 33.42
N VAL A 207 -12.00 -7.72 32.49
CA VAL A 207 -10.92 -8.44 31.81
C VAL A 207 -9.62 -7.69 32.09
N ALA A 208 -8.68 -8.36 32.77
CA ALA A 208 -7.36 -7.80 32.98
C ALA A 208 -6.58 -7.77 31.65
N ARG A 209 -5.77 -6.72 31.44
CA ARG A 209 -4.79 -6.72 30.35
C ARG A 209 -3.65 -7.69 30.66
N ALA A 210 -3.01 -8.20 29.61
CA ALA A 210 -1.79 -8.99 29.79
C ALA A 210 -0.67 -8.12 30.40
N PRO A 211 0.23 -8.69 31.22
CA PRO A 211 1.41 -8.00 31.73
C PRO A 211 2.23 -7.31 30.63
N ALA A 212 2.92 -6.21 30.97
CA ALA A 212 3.65 -5.40 29.99
C ALA A 212 4.71 -6.20 29.20
N TRP A 213 5.36 -7.19 29.81
CA TRP A 213 6.32 -8.05 29.12
C TRP A 213 5.63 -8.93 28.05
N MET A 214 4.46 -9.50 28.34
CA MET A 214 3.68 -10.29 27.37
C MET A 214 3.18 -9.41 26.22
N ARG A 215 2.75 -8.18 26.53
CA ARG A 215 2.32 -7.21 25.51
C ARG A 215 3.47 -6.84 24.57
N ARG A 216 4.65 -6.57 25.11
CA ARG A 216 5.88 -6.31 24.33
C ARG A 216 6.26 -7.52 23.47
N ALA A 217 6.11 -8.73 24.00
CA ALA A 217 6.32 -9.98 23.27
C ALA A 217 5.18 -10.35 22.30
N ARG A 218 4.12 -9.52 22.19
CA ARG A 218 2.92 -9.77 21.36
C ARG A 218 2.16 -11.06 21.73
N LEU A 219 2.25 -11.49 23.00
CA LEU A 219 1.60 -12.68 23.56
C LEU A 219 0.28 -12.37 24.28
N GLU A 220 -0.28 -11.16 24.11
CA GLU A 220 -1.54 -10.78 24.76
C GLU A 220 -2.71 -11.71 24.36
N TRP A 221 -2.70 -12.23 23.13
CA TRP A 221 -3.70 -13.20 22.68
C TRP A 221 -3.65 -14.50 23.48
N LEU A 222 -2.46 -14.97 23.86
CA LEU A 222 -2.27 -16.20 24.64
C LEU A 222 -2.76 -16.02 26.07
N TYR A 223 -2.46 -14.87 26.67
CA TYR A 223 -2.99 -14.50 27.99
C TYR A 223 -4.53 -14.47 27.99
N ARG A 224 -5.14 -13.87 26.96
CA ARG A 224 -6.62 -13.86 26.82
C ARG A 224 -7.18 -15.26 26.63
N LEU A 225 -6.52 -16.10 25.84
CA LEU A 225 -6.93 -17.49 25.63
C LEU A 225 -6.94 -18.27 26.95
N GLY A 226 -5.93 -18.11 27.80
CA GLY A 226 -5.90 -18.74 29.12
C GLY A 226 -7.02 -18.26 30.05
N ARG A 227 -7.47 -17.01 29.88
CA ARG A 227 -8.52 -16.38 30.69
C ARG A 227 -9.95 -16.68 30.24
N GLU A 228 -10.18 -16.81 28.93
CA GLU A 228 -11.48 -17.11 28.34
C GLU A 228 -11.39 -18.27 27.33
N PRO A 229 -10.90 -19.46 27.74
CA PRO A 229 -10.56 -20.53 26.81
C PRO A 229 -11.76 -20.96 26.00
N ARG A 230 -12.92 -21.22 26.65
CA ARG A 230 -14.18 -21.65 26.00
C ARG A 230 -14.67 -20.71 24.90
N ARG A 231 -14.43 -19.40 25.04
CA ARG A 231 -14.87 -18.38 24.07
C ARG A 231 -13.84 -18.14 22.97
N LEU A 232 -12.55 -18.13 23.32
CA LEU A 232 -11.49 -17.67 22.42
C LEU A 232 -10.75 -18.79 21.68
N TRP A 233 -10.83 -20.05 22.13
CA TRP A 233 -10.10 -21.15 21.50
C TRP A 233 -10.47 -21.34 20.02
N ARG A 234 -11.77 -21.35 19.69
CA ARG A 234 -12.24 -21.44 18.29
C ARG A 234 -11.76 -20.23 17.49
N ARG A 235 -11.84 -19.04 18.09
CA ARG A 235 -11.47 -17.78 17.42
C ARG A 235 -9.98 -17.71 17.10
N TYR A 236 -9.11 -18.20 17.98
CA TYR A 236 -7.66 -18.11 17.79
C TYR A 236 -7.07 -19.31 17.05
N LEU A 237 -7.46 -20.55 17.39
CA LEU A 237 -6.89 -21.74 16.76
C LEU A 237 -7.52 -21.98 15.38
N LEU A 238 -8.83 -22.23 15.35
CA LEU A 238 -9.54 -22.47 14.08
C LEU A 238 -9.57 -21.19 13.23
N GLY A 239 -9.92 -20.06 13.84
CA GLY A 239 -9.92 -18.77 13.17
C GLY A 239 -8.53 -18.34 12.70
N GLY A 240 -7.47 -18.65 13.43
CA GLY A 240 -6.08 -18.41 13.01
C GLY A 240 -5.69 -19.24 11.80
N ALA A 241 -5.99 -20.54 11.80
CA ALA A 241 -5.73 -21.42 10.65
C ALA A 241 -6.52 -20.97 9.41
N VAL A 242 -7.81 -20.67 9.56
CA VAL A 242 -8.66 -20.14 8.49
C VAL A 242 -8.13 -18.80 7.96
N PHE A 243 -7.67 -17.91 8.85
CA PHE A 243 -7.06 -16.64 8.48
C PHE A 243 -5.80 -16.85 7.64
N ILE A 244 -4.90 -17.75 8.06
CA ILE A 244 -3.66 -18.06 7.33
C ILE A 244 -3.99 -18.59 5.93
N ALA A 245 -4.87 -19.59 5.83
CA ALA A 245 -5.29 -20.15 4.54
C ALA A 245 -5.89 -19.08 3.61
N ARG A 246 -6.74 -18.19 4.14
CA ARG A 246 -7.33 -17.09 3.38
C ARG A 246 -6.32 -16.03 2.98
N ALA A 247 -5.37 -15.68 3.86
CA ALA A 247 -4.30 -14.74 3.57
C ALA A 247 -3.35 -15.27 2.49
N LEU A 248 -3.02 -16.57 2.53
CA LEU A 248 -2.26 -17.24 1.48
C LEU A 248 -3.04 -17.26 0.15
N ARG A 249 -4.34 -17.57 0.19
CA ARG A 249 -5.20 -17.49 -0.99
C ARG A 249 -5.25 -16.08 -1.58
N LEU A 250 -5.28 -15.06 -0.72
CA LEU A 250 -5.24 -13.65 -1.13
C LEU A 250 -3.92 -13.29 -1.80
N ALA A 251 -2.79 -13.75 -1.23
CA ALA A 251 -1.46 -13.55 -1.80
C ALA A 251 -1.22 -14.33 -3.10
N ALA A 252 -1.90 -15.47 -3.27
CA ALA A 252 -1.85 -16.29 -4.48
C ALA A 252 -2.73 -15.74 -5.62
N GLN A 253 -3.57 -14.72 -5.37
CA GLN A 253 -4.34 -14.11 -6.47
C GLN A 253 -3.41 -13.36 -7.42
N PRO A 254 -3.55 -13.56 -8.74
CA PRO A 254 -2.84 -12.73 -9.71
C PRO A 254 -3.23 -11.26 -9.47
N PRO A 255 -2.28 -10.32 -9.59
CA PRO A 255 -2.58 -8.90 -9.41
C PRO A 255 -3.72 -8.50 -10.35
N ARG A 256 -4.60 -7.60 -9.89
CA ARG A 256 -5.58 -6.95 -10.76
C ARG A 256 -4.82 -6.38 -11.97
N PRO A 257 -5.24 -6.63 -13.21
CA PRO A 257 -4.93 -5.68 -14.27
C PRO A 257 -5.55 -4.35 -13.81
N ALA A 258 -4.75 -3.29 -13.73
CA ALA A 258 -5.29 -1.96 -13.56
C ALA A 258 -6.32 -1.74 -14.68
N SER A 259 -7.51 -1.27 -14.35
CA SER A 259 -8.52 -0.92 -15.33
C SER A 259 -7.90 0.09 -16.30
N GLY A 260 -7.57 -0.36 -17.52
CA GLY A 260 -6.84 0.43 -18.52
C GLY A 260 -5.64 -0.29 -19.18
N ILE A 261 -5.20 -1.44 -18.68
CA ILE A 261 -4.07 -2.19 -19.27
C ILE A 261 -4.58 -3.20 -20.29
N ALA A 262 -4.25 -3.03 -21.57
CA ALA A 262 -4.39 -4.08 -22.58
C ALA A 262 -3.57 -5.31 -22.14
N PRO A 263 -4.12 -6.54 -22.24
CA PRO A 263 -3.44 -7.73 -21.76
C PRO A 263 -2.05 -7.86 -22.40
N LEU A 264 -1.03 -8.01 -21.55
CA LEU A 264 0.33 -8.36 -21.96
C LEU A 264 0.27 -9.71 -22.69
N SER A 265 0.61 -9.71 -23.98
CA SER A 265 0.81 -10.94 -24.74
C SER A 265 2.00 -11.69 -24.16
N GLU A 266 1.89 -13.02 -24.00
CA GLU A 266 2.99 -13.89 -23.56
C GLU A 266 4.26 -13.74 -24.41
N ALA A 267 4.16 -13.17 -25.62
CA ALA A 267 5.28 -12.82 -26.48
C ALA A 267 6.24 -11.74 -25.91
N SER A 268 5.85 -11.02 -24.84
CA SER A 268 6.57 -9.86 -24.30
C SER A 268 7.54 -10.16 -23.16
N THR A 269 7.67 -11.42 -22.71
CA THR A 269 8.53 -11.78 -21.55
C THR A 269 9.84 -12.41 -22.03
N MET A 270 11.02 -11.83 -21.69
CA MET A 270 12.32 -12.48 -21.89
C MET A 270 12.82 -13.12 -20.59
N LYS A 271 13.15 -14.41 -20.63
CA LYS A 271 13.94 -15.11 -19.62
C LYS A 271 15.42 -14.98 -20.00
N ALA A 272 16.25 -14.38 -19.15
CA ALA A 272 17.69 -14.28 -19.39
C ALA A 272 18.46 -15.14 -18.37
N ASP A 273 18.81 -16.37 -18.75
CA ASP A 273 19.76 -17.22 -18.03
C ASP A 273 21.18 -16.62 -18.14
N THR A 274 21.87 -16.45 -17.01
CA THR A 274 23.20 -15.78 -16.95
C THR A 274 24.33 -16.80 -16.75
N PRO A 275 25.53 -16.55 -17.30
CA PRO A 275 26.66 -16.31 -16.41
C PRO A 275 27.60 -15.16 -16.82
N ALA A 276 28.28 -14.61 -15.80
CA ALA A 276 29.50 -13.78 -15.78
C ALA A 276 29.43 -12.23 -15.87
N LEU A 277 30.25 -11.61 -15.00
CA LEU A 277 30.64 -10.20 -14.93
C LEU A 277 30.96 -9.64 -16.34
N PHE A 278 30.39 -8.49 -16.70
CA PHE A 278 30.59 -7.82 -18.01
C PHE A 278 30.23 -8.69 -19.24
N GLY A 279 29.01 -9.22 -19.32
CA GLY A 279 28.57 -9.97 -20.50
C GLY A 279 27.05 -10.11 -20.60
N LEU A 280 26.37 -9.08 -21.11
CA LEU A 280 25.11 -9.30 -21.81
C LEU A 280 25.49 -9.75 -23.22
N ASP A 281 25.12 -10.97 -23.60
CA ASP A 281 25.33 -11.51 -24.96
C ASP A 281 24.83 -10.50 -26.01
N GLU A 282 25.70 -10.08 -26.94
CA GLU A 282 25.41 -9.08 -27.97
C GLU A 282 24.13 -9.44 -28.75
N ALA A 283 23.90 -10.74 -28.98
CA ALA A 283 22.70 -11.23 -29.65
C ALA A 283 21.42 -10.90 -28.88
N ARG A 284 21.47 -10.93 -27.54
CA ARG A 284 20.30 -10.64 -26.67
C ARG A 284 20.02 -9.15 -26.59
N ILE A 285 21.05 -8.31 -26.55
CA ILE A 285 20.87 -6.86 -26.60
C ILE A 285 20.34 -6.44 -27.98
N ALA A 286 20.83 -7.05 -29.06
CA ALA A 286 20.27 -6.86 -30.40
C ALA A 286 18.78 -7.26 -30.46
N GLN A 287 18.39 -8.39 -29.83
CA GLN A 287 16.98 -8.78 -29.73
C GLN A 287 16.15 -7.78 -28.91
N LEU A 288 16.70 -7.25 -27.81
CA LEU A 288 16.03 -6.22 -27.01
C LEU A 288 15.78 -4.95 -27.84
N VAL A 289 16.79 -4.49 -28.59
CA VAL A 289 16.66 -3.38 -29.55
C VAL A 289 15.57 -3.66 -30.58
N GLN A 290 15.56 -4.84 -31.19
CA GLN A 290 14.56 -5.22 -32.19
C GLN A 290 13.13 -5.25 -31.62
N ARG A 291 12.93 -5.76 -30.40
CA ARG A 291 11.60 -5.82 -29.77
C ARG A 291 11.10 -4.44 -29.37
N LEU A 292 11.97 -3.62 -28.79
CA LEU A 292 11.62 -2.24 -28.43
C LEU A 292 11.29 -1.44 -29.69
N ASP A 293 12.02 -1.67 -30.78
CA ASP A 293 11.69 -1.11 -32.10
C ASP A 293 10.29 -1.48 -32.60
N ALA A 294 9.89 -2.74 -32.45
CA ALA A 294 8.57 -3.21 -32.86
C ALA A 294 7.45 -2.65 -31.96
N SER A 295 7.73 -2.42 -30.67
CA SER A 295 6.74 -1.93 -29.69
C SER A 295 6.45 -0.43 -29.77
N ALA A 296 7.38 0.35 -30.33
CA ALA A 296 7.35 1.81 -30.29
C ALA A 296 6.36 2.45 -31.28
N GLY A 297 5.77 1.69 -32.22
CA GLY A 297 4.98 2.27 -33.32
C GLY A 297 5.83 3.20 -34.20
N ALA A 298 5.24 3.73 -35.29
CA ALA A 298 5.95 4.56 -36.27
C ALA A 298 6.32 5.98 -35.77
N SER A 299 6.40 6.21 -34.45
CA SER A 299 6.84 7.50 -33.89
C SER A 299 8.36 7.63 -34.02
N GLU A 300 8.81 8.71 -34.65
CA GLU A 300 10.23 9.04 -34.87
C GLU A 300 10.98 9.39 -33.58
N ARG A 301 10.27 9.67 -32.48
CA ARG A 301 10.85 10.18 -31.23
C ARG A 301 10.69 9.18 -30.10
N ARG A 302 11.81 8.77 -29.50
CA ARG A 302 11.85 7.66 -28.53
C ARG A 302 12.56 8.06 -27.25
N ILE A 303 11.82 8.09 -26.15
CA ILE A 303 12.38 8.19 -24.81
C ILE A 303 12.14 6.85 -24.12
N VAL A 304 13.20 6.08 -23.88
CA VAL A 304 13.15 4.76 -23.26
C VAL A 304 13.81 4.82 -21.89
N GLN A 305 13.06 4.52 -20.84
CA GLN A 305 13.61 4.45 -19.49
C GLN A 305 13.82 3.01 -19.05
N PHE A 306 14.93 2.74 -18.38
CA PHE A 306 15.14 1.51 -17.63
C PHE A 306 14.95 1.79 -16.15
N ALA A 307 13.97 1.13 -15.53
CA ALA A 307 13.64 1.33 -14.13
C ALA A 307 13.80 0.01 -13.35
N ALA A 308 14.44 0.06 -12.19
CA ALA A 308 14.58 -1.07 -11.27
C ALA A 308 13.99 -0.73 -9.91
N ALA A 309 13.48 -1.74 -9.21
CA ALA A 309 12.88 -1.57 -7.90
C ALA A 309 13.95 -1.40 -6.80
N ARG A 310 15.18 -1.87 -7.05
CA ARG A 310 16.34 -1.69 -6.16
C ARG A 310 17.61 -1.37 -6.93
N ALA A 311 18.50 -0.64 -6.27
CA ALA A 311 19.88 -0.52 -6.71
C ALA A 311 20.53 -1.91 -6.80
N GLY A 312 21.28 -2.14 -7.88
CA GLY A 312 21.98 -3.40 -8.12
C GLY A 312 21.20 -4.46 -8.91
N GLU A 313 19.93 -4.25 -9.27
CA GLU A 313 19.16 -5.17 -10.15
C GLU A 313 19.65 -5.16 -11.61
N GLY A 314 20.58 -4.26 -11.94
CA GLY A 314 21.28 -4.19 -13.23
C GLY A 314 20.61 -3.31 -14.29
N ALA A 315 19.67 -2.43 -13.89
CA ALA A 315 19.07 -1.44 -14.79
C ALA A 315 20.12 -0.56 -15.48
N THR A 316 21.08 -0.01 -14.72
CA THR A 316 22.18 0.80 -15.27
C THR A 316 22.99 0.05 -16.32
N ALA A 317 23.44 -1.17 -16.03
CA ALA A 317 24.20 -1.98 -16.98
C ALA A 317 23.40 -2.25 -18.26
N LEU A 318 22.11 -2.58 -18.12
CA LEU A 318 21.23 -2.83 -19.26
C LEU A 318 20.96 -1.58 -20.09
N ALA A 319 20.72 -0.43 -19.44
CA ALA A 319 20.50 0.85 -20.10
C ALA A 319 21.74 1.28 -20.90
N HIS A 320 22.93 1.15 -20.31
CA HIS A 320 24.20 1.45 -20.97
C HIS A 320 24.44 0.52 -22.19
N SER A 321 24.28 -0.79 -22.02
CA SER A 321 24.45 -1.75 -23.12
C SER A 321 23.42 -1.54 -24.23
N TYR A 322 22.16 -1.27 -23.88
CA TYR A 322 21.11 -0.95 -24.83
C TYR A 322 21.42 0.33 -25.61
N ALA A 323 21.83 1.41 -24.94
CA ALA A 323 22.12 2.68 -25.58
C ALA A 323 23.27 2.56 -26.59
N ALA A 324 24.35 1.86 -26.21
CA ALA A 324 25.48 1.58 -27.10
C ALA A 324 25.05 0.74 -28.32
N ALA A 325 24.28 -0.33 -28.10
CA ALA A 325 23.80 -1.19 -29.17
C ALA A 325 22.81 -0.47 -30.10
N SER A 326 21.91 0.37 -29.58
CA SER A 326 21.00 1.16 -30.41
C SER A 326 21.78 2.14 -31.30
N ALA A 327 22.77 2.84 -30.75
CA ALA A 327 23.63 3.74 -31.51
C ALA A 327 24.39 3.01 -32.64
N GLN A 328 24.94 1.83 -32.36
CA GLN A 328 25.75 1.07 -33.30
C GLN A 328 24.90 0.32 -34.35
N LEU A 329 23.91 -0.47 -33.90
CA LEU A 329 23.12 -1.35 -34.77
C LEU A 329 22.09 -0.59 -35.61
N ARG A 330 21.51 0.48 -35.06
CA ARG A 330 20.51 1.31 -35.76
C ARG A 330 21.07 2.58 -36.34
N LYS A 331 22.36 2.88 -36.10
CA LYS A 331 23.00 4.14 -36.52
C LYS A 331 22.17 5.34 -36.06
N ARG A 332 21.73 5.31 -34.80
CA ARG A 332 20.97 6.39 -34.15
C ARG A 332 21.88 7.36 -33.40
N ARG A 333 21.44 8.59 -33.27
CA ARG A 333 21.94 9.57 -32.29
C ARG A 333 21.26 9.27 -30.97
N VAL A 334 21.98 8.63 -30.07
CA VAL A 334 21.46 8.20 -28.76
C VAL A 334 22.02 9.10 -27.67
N LEU A 335 21.14 9.66 -26.84
CA LEU A 335 21.52 10.31 -25.59
C LEU A 335 21.26 9.35 -24.43
N LEU A 336 22.27 9.04 -23.62
CA LEU A 336 22.11 8.32 -22.37
C LEU A 336 22.21 9.30 -21.19
N LEU A 337 21.10 9.44 -20.47
CA LEU A 337 20.99 10.19 -19.22
C LEU A 337 21.15 9.23 -18.04
N SER A 338 22.25 9.34 -17.30
CA SER A 338 22.50 8.50 -16.11
C SER A 338 23.16 9.31 -14.99
N ASP A 339 22.71 9.09 -13.75
CA ASP A 339 23.38 9.63 -12.56
C ASP A 339 24.76 8.99 -12.31
N ASP A 340 25.04 7.82 -12.90
CA ASP A 340 26.32 7.12 -12.80
C ASP A 340 27.32 7.55 -13.90
N ALA A 341 26.98 8.55 -14.72
CA ALA A 341 27.88 9.08 -15.74
C ALA A 341 29.14 9.69 -15.08
N GLN A 342 30.30 9.11 -15.36
CA GLN A 342 31.61 9.55 -14.86
C GLN A 342 32.28 10.52 -15.85
N GLY A 343 33.08 11.45 -15.33
CA GLY A 343 33.78 12.48 -16.11
C GLY A 343 33.09 13.86 -16.08
N ASP A 344 33.68 14.81 -16.82
CA ASP A 344 33.14 16.16 -17.01
C ASP A 344 32.13 16.14 -18.16
N VAL A 345 30.90 15.77 -17.81
CA VAL A 345 29.76 15.61 -18.73
C VAL A 345 28.67 16.60 -18.34
N ALA A 346 27.96 17.14 -19.35
CA ALA A 346 26.86 18.06 -19.12
C ALA A 346 25.74 17.42 -18.29
N CYS A 347 25.08 18.21 -17.45
CA CYS A 347 23.89 17.79 -16.70
C CYS A 347 22.62 18.05 -17.52
N PHE A 348 21.52 17.36 -17.25
CA PHE A 348 20.25 17.49 -17.98
C PHE A 348 19.83 18.95 -18.21
N ALA A 349 19.92 19.78 -17.17
CA ALA A 349 19.57 21.20 -17.24
C ALA A 349 20.51 22.03 -18.14
N ASP A 350 21.75 21.58 -18.35
CA ASP A 350 22.78 22.25 -19.13
C ASP A 350 23.04 21.58 -20.49
N CYS A 351 22.41 20.41 -20.74
CA CYS A 351 22.52 19.67 -21.99
C CYS A 351 22.08 20.50 -23.19
N PHE A 352 21.17 21.46 -22.98
CA PHE A 352 20.72 22.41 -24.01
C PHE A 352 21.84 23.34 -24.49
N ALA A 353 22.78 23.69 -23.61
CA ALA A 353 23.87 24.62 -23.89
C ALA A 353 25.15 23.94 -24.36
N GLN A 354 25.46 22.73 -23.86
CA GLN A 354 26.78 22.09 -24.05
C GLN A 354 26.81 20.93 -25.05
N ALA A 355 25.69 20.28 -25.35
CA ALA A 355 25.70 19.15 -26.30
C ALA A 355 25.69 19.67 -27.74
N ALA A 356 26.82 20.13 -28.27
CA ALA A 356 26.98 20.43 -29.69
C ALA A 356 26.41 19.27 -30.52
N ALA A 357 25.41 19.55 -31.37
CA ALA A 357 24.82 18.56 -32.25
C ALA A 357 25.85 18.22 -33.33
N ALA A 358 26.77 17.30 -33.05
CA ALA A 358 27.57 16.68 -34.08
C ALA A 358 26.65 15.70 -34.81
N GLY A 359 26.29 16.02 -36.05
CA GLY A 359 25.27 15.33 -36.87
C GLY A 359 25.61 13.91 -37.32
N ALA A 360 26.42 13.17 -36.57
CA ALA A 360 26.73 11.77 -36.84
C ALA A 360 26.03 10.85 -35.82
N PRO A 361 25.55 9.67 -36.24
CA PRO A 361 25.14 8.60 -35.33
C PRO A 361 26.20 8.30 -34.27
N GLY A 362 25.75 8.02 -33.05
CA GLY A 362 26.66 7.80 -31.92
C GLY A 362 25.97 7.91 -30.56
N LEU A 363 26.71 7.55 -29.52
CA LEU A 363 26.25 7.62 -28.13
C LEU A 363 26.82 8.87 -27.46
N THR A 364 25.93 9.73 -26.95
CA THR A 364 26.25 10.89 -26.12
C THR A 364 25.87 10.58 -24.67
N LEU A 365 26.73 10.94 -23.72
CA LEU A 365 26.49 10.75 -22.28
C LEU A 365 26.21 12.08 -21.60
N ALA A 366 25.24 12.10 -20.70
CA ALA A 366 24.95 13.24 -19.84
C ALA A 366 24.47 12.78 -18.46
N ARG A 367 24.66 13.64 -17.45
CA ARG A 367 24.13 13.41 -16.11
C ARG A 367 22.65 13.74 -16.06
N LEU A 368 21.86 12.87 -15.45
CA LEU A 368 20.44 13.15 -15.24
C LEU A 368 20.23 14.30 -14.25
N THR A 369 21.05 14.39 -13.20
CA THR A 369 20.98 15.43 -12.18
C THR A 369 22.27 16.23 -12.04
N ASP A 370 22.14 17.49 -11.59
CA ASP A 370 23.28 18.33 -11.24
C ASP A 370 23.55 18.21 -9.73
N PRO A 371 24.71 17.66 -9.31
CA PRO A 371 25.04 17.50 -7.89
C PRO A 371 25.22 18.84 -7.15
N ARG A 372 25.32 19.96 -7.88
CA ARG A 372 25.41 21.32 -7.31
C ARG A 372 24.03 21.93 -7.02
N ARG A 373 22.95 21.35 -7.53
CA ARG A 373 21.57 21.84 -7.35
C ARG A 373 20.85 21.11 -6.22
N GLU A 374 19.92 21.80 -5.57
CA GLU A 374 19.07 21.19 -4.56
C GLU A 374 18.11 20.15 -5.17
N PHE A 375 17.63 19.21 -4.35
CA PHE A 375 16.68 18.17 -4.75
C PHE A 375 15.46 18.73 -5.50
N ARG A 376 14.85 19.80 -4.97
CA ARG A 376 13.67 20.43 -5.57
C ARG A 376 13.93 20.94 -6.97
N ASP A 377 15.11 21.54 -7.19
CA ASP A 377 15.44 22.19 -8.46
C ASP A 377 15.81 21.14 -9.52
N ASN A 378 16.48 20.05 -9.12
CA ASN A 378 16.67 18.88 -9.98
C ASN A 378 15.33 18.22 -10.35
N TYR A 379 14.42 18.09 -9.39
CA TYR A 379 13.09 17.52 -9.65
C TYR A 379 12.25 18.41 -10.58
N ALA A 380 12.26 19.73 -10.37
CA ALA A 380 11.56 20.69 -11.22
C ALA A 380 12.09 20.68 -12.66
N ALA A 381 13.41 20.57 -12.84
CA ALA A 381 14.01 20.44 -14.17
C ALA A 381 13.54 19.16 -14.90
N LEU A 382 13.43 18.03 -14.19
CA LEU A 382 12.96 16.78 -14.77
C LEU A 382 11.44 16.74 -15.02
N ASP A 383 10.66 17.61 -14.38
CA ASP A 383 9.22 17.71 -14.61
C ASP A 383 8.86 18.62 -15.82
N ASP A 384 9.84 19.35 -16.36
CA ASP A 384 9.67 20.26 -17.50
C ASP A 384 9.49 19.50 -18.84
N ALA A 385 8.26 19.49 -19.36
CA ALA A 385 7.92 18.81 -20.61
C ALA A 385 8.61 19.40 -21.84
N ASP A 386 8.84 20.72 -21.87
CA ASP A 386 9.45 21.40 -23.02
C ASP A 386 10.92 21.00 -23.16
N ALA A 387 11.60 20.82 -22.02
CA ALA A 387 12.97 20.31 -21.95
C ALA A 387 13.07 18.89 -22.56
N TRP A 388 12.18 17.97 -22.19
CA TRP A 388 12.16 16.62 -22.75
C TRP A 388 11.83 16.61 -24.24
N GLN A 389 10.90 17.46 -24.68
CA GLN A 389 10.53 17.59 -26.09
C GLN A 389 11.70 18.11 -26.93
N ALA A 390 12.47 19.07 -26.41
CA ALA A 390 13.66 19.59 -27.08
C ALA A 390 14.76 18.53 -27.23
N LEU A 391 14.97 17.68 -26.21
CA LEU A 391 15.90 16.54 -26.30
C LEU A 391 15.45 15.53 -27.36
N ALA A 392 14.15 15.19 -27.38
CA ALA A 392 13.56 14.27 -28.34
C ALA A 392 13.57 14.78 -29.79
N GLN A 393 13.78 16.09 -30.02
CA GLN A 393 13.98 16.66 -31.35
C GLN A 393 15.46 16.57 -31.80
N ARG A 394 16.39 16.53 -30.84
CA ARG A 394 17.84 16.58 -31.11
C ARG A 394 18.46 15.19 -31.25
N PHE A 395 17.90 14.21 -30.56
CA PHE A 395 18.33 12.81 -30.58
C PHE A 395 17.25 11.91 -31.17
N ASP A 396 17.67 10.87 -31.89
CA ASP A 396 16.74 9.87 -32.43
C ASP A 396 16.21 8.97 -31.30
N GLU A 397 16.98 8.84 -30.23
CA GLU A 397 16.59 8.10 -29.04
C GLU A 397 17.24 8.69 -27.77
N VAL A 398 16.46 8.83 -26.71
CA VAL A 398 16.92 9.20 -25.37
C VAL A 398 16.72 8.00 -24.46
N VAL A 399 17.81 7.48 -23.91
CA VAL A 399 17.81 6.40 -22.94
C VAL A 399 17.99 6.99 -21.55
N VAL A 400 17.11 6.64 -20.64
CA VAL A 400 17.11 7.16 -19.27
C VAL A 400 17.43 6.03 -18.30
N ASP A 401 18.51 6.21 -17.54
CA ASP A 401 18.89 5.43 -16.36
C ASP A 401 18.69 6.32 -15.12
N ALA A 402 17.50 6.25 -14.55
CA ALA A 402 17.10 7.07 -13.41
C ALA A 402 16.80 6.19 -12.20
N ARG A 403 17.33 6.59 -11.04
CA ARG A 403 17.05 5.93 -9.75
C ARG A 403 16.04 6.75 -8.96
N ALA A 404 15.33 6.10 -8.02
CA ALA A 404 14.53 6.84 -7.05
C ALA A 404 15.44 7.84 -6.29
N PRO A 405 14.99 9.07 -6.03
CA PRO A 405 13.62 9.59 -6.23
C PRO A 405 13.29 10.15 -7.63
N TYR A 406 14.26 10.30 -8.53
CA TYR A 406 14.08 10.99 -9.82
C TYR A 406 13.46 10.11 -10.93
N ALA A 407 13.46 8.80 -10.74
CA ALA A 407 12.93 7.83 -11.69
C ALA A 407 11.48 8.12 -12.14
N LEU A 408 10.62 8.58 -11.24
CA LEU A 408 9.21 8.86 -11.55
C LEU A 408 9.04 10.17 -12.33
N ALA A 409 9.83 11.19 -12.02
CA ALA A 409 9.81 12.45 -12.76
C ALA A 409 10.20 12.23 -14.24
N ALA A 410 11.22 11.42 -14.49
CA ALA A 410 11.61 11.06 -15.86
C ALA A 410 10.59 10.13 -16.55
N ALA A 411 9.95 9.22 -15.80
CA ALA A 411 9.01 8.24 -16.36
C ALA A 411 7.76 8.87 -16.98
N LYS A 412 7.33 10.02 -16.44
CA LYS A 412 6.21 10.81 -16.97
C LYS A 412 6.42 11.23 -18.43
N HIS A 413 7.67 11.42 -18.85
CA HIS A 413 8.03 11.87 -20.19
C HIS A 413 8.54 10.73 -21.08
N ALA A 414 8.68 9.51 -20.53
CA ALA A 414 9.15 8.36 -21.28
C ALA A 414 8.06 7.85 -22.24
N SER A 415 8.44 7.62 -23.51
CA SER A 415 7.61 6.94 -24.50
C SER A 415 7.40 5.46 -24.13
N GLY A 416 8.34 4.90 -23.36
CA GLY A 416 8.06 3.71 -22.58
C GLY A 416 9.14 3.36 -21.57
N VAL A 417 8.73 2.59 -20.56
CA VAL A 417 9.54 2.15 -19.44
C VAL A 417 9.76 0.65 -19.50
N VAL A 418 11.02 0.23 -19.45
CA VAL A 418 11.46 -1.15 -19.31
C VAL A 418 11.77 -1.40 -17.84
N VAL A 419 11.02 -2.31 -17.23
CA VAL A 419 11.23 -2.68 -15.82
C VAL A 419 12.28 -3.78 -15.74
N VAL A 420 13.37 -3.54 -15.02
CA VAL A 420 14.46 -4.49 -14.82
C VAL A 420 14.30 -5.12 -13.44
N VAL A 421 14.28 -6.44 -13.39
CA VAL A 421 14.02 -7.20 -12.17
C VAL A 421 15.09 -8.26 -12.02
N GLU A 422 15.81 -8.27 -10.90
CA GLU A 422 16.69 -9.39 -10.59
C GLU A 422 15.85 -10.62 -10.22
N ALA A 423 15.92 -11.67 -11.04
CA ALA A 423 14.95 -12.76 -11.08
C ALA A 423 14.85 -13.55 -9.76
N GLU A 424 15.95 -13.68 -9.02
CA GLU A 424 16.03 -14.51 -7.81
C GLU A 424 16.05 -13.70 -6.51
N ALA A 425 16.44 -12.43 -6.56
CA ALA A 425 16.59 -11.59 -5.37
C ALA A 425 15.46 -10.56 -5.21
N THR A 426 14.78 -10.21 -6.31
CA THR A 426 13.75 -9.18 -6.27
C THR A 426 12.43 -9.79 -5.85
N ARG A 427 11.95 -9.36 -4.69
CA ARG A 427 10.61 -9.73 -4.24
C ARG A 427 9.60 -9.12 -5.19
N ALA A 428 8.65 -9.92 -5.71
CA ALA A 428 7.58 -9.45 -6.60
C ALA A 428 6.85 -8.20 -6.06
N ALA A 429 6.74 -8.11 -4.74
CA ALA A 429 6.47 -6.92 -3.95
C ALA A 429 7.00 -5.57 -4.48
N LEU A 430 8.32 -5.48 -4.63
CA LEU A 430 9.03 -4.25 -4.91
C LEU A 430 8.85 -3.88 -6.38
N VAL A 431 8.80 -4.88 -7.24
CA VAL A 431 8.40 -4.71 -8.65
C VAL A 431 6.98 -4.15 -8.73
N ARG A 432 6.05 -4.64 -7.90
CA ARG A 432 4.68 -4.11 -7.86
C ARG A 432 4.64 -2.66 -7.39
N THR A 433 5.36 -2.31 -6.32
CA THR A 433 5.45 -0.91 -5.89
C THR A 433 5.98 -0.01 -6.99
N LEU A 434 7.03 -0.42 -7.70
CA LEU A 434 7.54 0.32 -8.85
C LEU A 434 6.49 0.46 -9.96
N LEU A 435 5.77 -0.62 -10.29
CA LEU A 435 4.72 -0.57 -11.30
C LEU A 435 3.55 0.34 -10.89
N ASP A 436 3.18 0.33 -9.61
CA ASP A 436 2.14 1.21 -9.05
C ASP A 436 2.59 2.69 -9.11
N ASP A 437 3.84 2.97 -8.74
CA ASP A 437 4.41 4.31 -8.79
C ASP A 437 4.53 4.83 -10.23
N LEU A 438 4.92 3.97 -11.18
CA LEU A 438 4.96 4.29 -12.61
C LEU A 438 3.56 4.55 -13.17
N ALA A 439 2.56 3.74 -12.76
CA ALA A 439 1.18 3.95 -13.15
C ALA A 439 0.61 5.26 -12.58
N ALA A 440 1.03 5.67 -11.38
CA ALA A 440 0.57 6.92 -10.76
C ALA A 440 1.00 8.18 -11.52
N VAL A 441 2.02 8.08 -12.38
CA VAL A 441 2.50 9.17 -13.25
C VAL A 441 2.17 8.93 -14.73
N ASP A 442 1.21 8.04 -15.02
CA ASP A 442 0.78 7.66 -16.37
C ASP A 442 1.93 7.13 -17.27
N ALA A 443 2.98 6.59 -16.67
CA ALA A 443 4.12 6.07 -17.43
C ALA A 443 3.75 4.76 -18.15
N ARG A 444 4.11 4.67 -19.43
CA ARG A 444 3.83 3.49 -20.26
C ARG A 444 4.88 2.41 -20.05
N VAL A 445 4.57 1.35 -19.32
CA VAL A 445 5.47 0.18 -19.23
C VAL A 445 5.39 -0.64 -20.50
N ILE A 446 6.51 -0.79 -21.21
CA ILE A 446 6.60 -1.47 -22.52
C ILE A 446 7.23 -2.87 -22.44
N GLY A 447 7.86 -3.22 -21.32
CA GLY A 447 8.43 -4.55 -21.13
C GLY A 447 9.07 -4.76 -19.76
N THR A 448 9.45 -6.01 -19.50
CA THR A 448 10.17 -6.41 -18.30
C THR A 448 11.37 -7.27 -18.69
N VAL A 449 12.52 -6.99 -18.08
CA VAL A 449 13.75 -7.76 -18.25
C VAL A 449 14.09 -8.44 -16.92
N LEU A 450 14.03 -9.77 -16.91
CA LEU A 450 14.49 -10.59 -15.80
C LEU A 450 16.00 -10.76 -15.90
N ASN A 451 16.74 -10.17 -14.97
CA ASN A 451 18.20 -10.16 -14.95
C ASN A 451 18.76 -11.11 -13.87
N LYS A 452 19.99 -11.60 -14.06
CA LYS A 452 20.73 -12.48 -13.12
C LYS A 452 20.01 -13.78 -12.73
N HIS A 453 19.36 -14.45 -13.67
CA HIS A 453 18.79 -15.78 -13.43
C HIS A 453 19.92 -16.84 -13.39
N ARG A 454 20.01 -17.65 -12.33
CA ARG A 454 20.88 -18.83 -12.24
C ARG A 454 20.06 -20.07 -12.57
N SER A 455 20.33 -20.67 -13.72
CA SER A 455 19.74 -21.94 -14.10
C SER A 455 20.25 -23.08 -13.20
N HIS A 456 19.39 -23.63 -12.35
CA HIS A 456 19.67 -24.84 -11.53
C HIS A 456 19.53 -26.16 -12.31
N LEU A 457 19.32 -26.10 -13.63
CA LEU A 457 19.19 -27.28 -14.48
C LEU A 457 20.53 -27.62 -15.14
N PRO A 458 21.00 -28.88 -15.08
CA PRO A 458 22.19 -29.32 -15.80
C PRO A 458 22.03 -29.07 -17.31
N HIS A 459 23.06 -28.50 -17.94
CA HIS A 459 23.07 -28.04 -19.33
C HIS A 459 22.60 -29.11 -20.35
N ALA A 460 22.75 -30.39 -20.02
CA ALA A 460 22.33 -31.53 -20.85
C ALA A 460 20.81 -31.66 -21.05
N LEU A 461 19.98 -31.04 -20.20
CA LEU A 461 18.52 -31.09 -20.30
C LEU A 461 17.92 -29.97 -21.18
N HIS A 462 18.73 -28.99 -21.60
CA HIS A 462 18.25 -27.87 -22.41
C HIS A 462 18.15 -28.16 -23.91
N GLU A 463 18.98 -29.05 -24.45
CA GLU A 463 18.99 -29.33 -25.90
C GLU A 463 17.88 -30.29 -26.38
N ARG A 464 16.98 -30.73 -25.48
CA ARG A 464 15.90 -31.67 -25.79
C ARG A 464 14.48 -31.13 -25.57
N LEU A 465 14.34 -29.84 -25.30
CA LEU A 465 13.07 -29.09 -25.28
C LEU A 465 13.17 -27.96 -26.30
#